data_AF-A0A379UP79-F1
#
_entry.id   AF-A0A379UP79-F1
#
_cell.length_a   1.000
_cell.length_b   1.000
_cell.length_c   1.000
_cell.angle_alpha   90.00
_cell.angle_beta   90.00
_cell.angle_gamma   90.00
#
_symmetry.space_group_name_H-M   'P 1'
#
loop_
_entity.id
_entity.type
_entity.pdbx_description
1 polymer ?
#
loop_
_entity_poly.entity_id
_entity_poly.type
_entity_poly.pdbx_seq_one_letter_code
_entity_poly.pdbx_strand_id
1 'polypeptide(L)' 'MRTLGTAACPPYHIAFVIGGTSAEANLKTVKLASAKYYDALPTEGNEHGQAFRDIELEKELLLEAQILA' A
#
# COMPACT_ATOMS: atom_id res chain seq x y z
N MET A 1 0.44 11.88 3.52
CA MET A 1 1.02 11.08 4.63
C MET A 1 1.14 11.83 5.96
N ARG A 2 0.98 13.18 6.01
CA ARG A 2 1.16 14.00 7.22
C ARG A 2 0.33 13.59 8.45
N THR A 3 -0.85 13.01 8.25
CA THR A 3 -1.74 12.58 9.34
C THR A 3 -1.22 11.38 10.13
N LEU A 4 -0.34 10.55 9.56
CA LEU A 4 0.33 9.46 10.28
C LEU A 4 1.36 10.03 11.30
N GLY A 5 1.98 11.15 10.97
CA GLY A 5 2.99 11.82 11.81
C GLY A 5 4.12 10.87 12.24
N THR A 6 4.63 11.09 13.45
CA THR A 6 5.63 10.23 14.11
C THR A 6 5.04 9.32 15.19
N ALA A 7 3.71 9.31 15.32
CA ALA A 7 3.00 8.67 16.42
C ALA A 7 3.14 7.13 16.46
N ALA A 8 3.53 6.50 15.35
CA ALA A 8 3.67 5.07 15.24
C ALA A 8 5.14 4.61 15.05
N CYS A 9 6.11 5.40 15.56
CA CYS A 9 7.54 5.04 15.61
C CYS A 9 8.15 4.68 14.23
N PRO A 10 8.38 5.66 13.35
CA PRO A 10 9.04 5.42 12.06
C PRO A 10 10.46 4.80 12.22
N PRO A 11 11.05 4.18 11.17
CA PRO A 11 10.64 4.20 9.76
C PRO A 11 9.47 3.26 9.44
N TYR A 12 8.53 3.74 8.64
CA TYR A 12 7.29 3.03 8.33
C TYR A 12 7.42 2.04 7.18
N HIS A 13 6.73 0.91 7.29
CA HIS A 13 6.24 0.15 6.14
C HIS A 13 4.84 0.65 5.78
N ILE A 14 4.78 1.63 4.88
CA ILE A 14 3.52 2.23 4.46
C ILE A 14 2.88 1.35 3.39
N ALA A 15 1.59 1.03 3.55
CA ALA A 15 0.80 0.34 2.55
C ALA A 15 -0.43 1.17 2.20
N PHE A 16 -0.76 1.22 0.91
CA PHE A 16 -1.99 1.79 0.39
C PHE A 16 -2.75 0.71 -0.37
N VAL A 17 -4.07 0.65 -0.19
CA VAL A 17 -4.94 -0.25 -0.94
C VAL A 17 -6.07 0.58 -1.52
N ILE A 18 -6.13 0.59 -2.86
CA ILE A 18 -7.15 1.30 -3.63
C ILE A 18 -8.19 0.28 -4.10
N GLY A 19 -9.47 0.55 -3.84
CA GLY A 19 -10.56 -0.37 -4.15
C GLY A 19 -10.78 -1.44 -3.06
N GLY A 20 -11.29 -2.60 -3.46
CA GLY A 20 -11.76 -3.64 -2.55
C GLY A 20 -13.29 -3.74 -2.57
N THR A 21 -13.81 -4.96 -2.34
CA THR A 21 -15.25 -5.25 -2.45
C THR A 21 -16.05 -4.77 -1.23
N SER A 22 -15.39 -4.44 -0.13
CA SER A 22 -15.97 -3.82 1.05
C SER A 22 -14.88 -3.10 1.86
N ALA A 23 -15.29 -2.31 2.85
CA ALA A 23 -14.37 -1.65 3.78
C ALA A 23 -13.52 -2.67 4.56
N GLU A 24 -14.13 -3.76 5.03
CA GLU A 24 -13.46 -4.81 5.79
C GLU A 24 -12.44 -5.57 4.92
N ALA A 25 -12.81 -5.85 3.66
CA ALA A 25 -11.90 -6.46 2.70
C ALA A 25 -10.69 -5.55 2.42
N ASN A 26 -10.91 -4.25 2.22
CA ASN A 26 -9.84 -3.26 2.05
C ASN A 26 -8.92 -3.22 3.29
N LEU A 27 -9.49 -3.11 4.50
CA LEU A 27 -8.73 -3.03 5.74
C LEU A 27 -7.94 -4.31 6.04
N LYS A 28 -8.49 -5.49 5.70
CA LYS A 28 -7.76 -6.75 5.75
C LYS A 28 -6.58 -6.74 4.78
N THR A 29 -6.80 -6.29 3.55
CA THR A 29 -5.75 -6.25 2.52
C THR A 29 -4.63 -5.30 2.89
N VAL A 30 -4.92 -4.08 3.38
CA VAL A 30 -3.87 -3.11 3.77
C VAL A 30 -3.09 -3.59 5.00
N LYS A 31 -3.75 -4.30 5.91
CA LYS A 31 -3.09 -4.95 7.06
C LYS A 31 -2.08 -6.00 6.61
N LEU A 32 -2.46 -6.85 5.66
CA LEU A 32 -1.58 -7.89 5.12
C LEU A 32 -0.47 -7.30 4.23
N ALA A 33 -0.78 -6.28 3.44
CA ALA A 33 0.19 -5.57 2.61
C ALA A 33 1.28 -4.88 3.45
N SER A 34 0.92 -4.20 4.55
CA SER A 34 1.91 -3.59 5.45
C SER A 34 2.81 -4.62 6.16
N ALA A 35 2.35 -5.87 6.26
CA ALA A 35 3.13 -7.02 6.73
C ALA A 35 3.88 -7.76 5.61
N LYS A 36 3.94 -7.19 4.39
CA LYS A 36 4.60 -7.77 3.20
C LYS A 36 4.04 -9.12 2.74
N TYR A 37 2.83 -9.48 3.19
CA TYR A 37 2.20 -10.75 2.83
C TYR A 37 1.94 -10.86 1.32
N TYR A 38 1.76 -9.72 0.65
CA TYR A 38 1.38 -9.64 -0.76
C TYR A 38 2.54 -9.29 -1.71
N ASP A 39 3.80 -9.35 -1.27
CA ASP A 39 4.95 -8.98 -2.10
C ASP A 39 5.06 -9.77 -3.42
N ALA A 40 4.48 -10.98 -3.48
CA ALA A 40 4.50 -11.84 -4.66
C ALA A 40 3.26 -11.71 -5.58
N LEU A 41 2.38 -10.72 -5.37
CA LEU A 41 1.28 -10.46 -6.29
C LEU A 41 1.80 -10.05 -7.68
N PRO A 42 0.99 -10.26 -8.75
CA PRO A 42 1.27 -9.69 -10.07
C PRO A 42 1.49 -8.17 -9.97
N THR A 43 2.24 -7.59 -10.91
CA THR A 43 2.49 -6.14 -10.96
C THR A 43 1.64 -5.41 -11.98
N GLU A 44 0.70 -6.12 -12.61
CA GLU A 44 -0.23 -5.59 -13.61
C GLU A 44 -1.62 -6.19 -13.42
N GLY A 45 -2.64 -5.39 -13.71
CA GLY A 45 -4.03 -5.85 -13.73
C GLY A 45 -4.30 -6.79 -14.91
N ASN A 46 -5.49 -7.40 -14.90
CA ASN A 46 -6.01 -8.15 -16.04
C ASN A 46 -7.50 -7.85 -16.23
N GLU A 47 -8.08 -8.34 -17.32
CA GLU A 47 -9.49 -8.13 -17.67
C GLU A 47 -10.48 -8.76 -16.65
N HIS A 48 -10.01 -9.68 -15.80
CA HIS A 48 -10.81 -10.35 -14.79
C HIS A 48 -10.80 -9.66 -13.42
N GLY A 49 -10.07 -8.54 -13.28
CA GLY A 49 -10.01 -7.78 -12.03
C GLY A 49 -9.13 -8.42 -10.96
N GLN A 50 -8.02 -9.08 -11.33
CA GLN A 50 -7.04 -9.54 -10.35
C GLN A 50 -6.45 -8.38 -9.54
N ALA A 51 -6.11 -8.65 -8.27
CA ALA A 51 -5.29 -7.73 -7.50
C ALA A 51 -3.86 -7.70 -8.05
N PHE A 52 -3.24 -6.53 -8.04
CA PHE A 52 -1.85 -6.36 -8.44
C PHE A 52 -1.15 -5.32 -7.55
N ARG A 53 0.18 -5.39 -7.50
CA ARG A 53 1.04 -4.41 -6.87
C ARG A 53 1.46 -3.36 -7.88
N ASP A 54 1.12 -2.11 -7.60
CA ASP A 54 1.52 -0.99 -8.45
C ASP A 54 2.91 -0.47 -8.04
N ILE A 55 3.92 -0.92 -8.78
CA ILE A 55 5.33 -0.60 -8.50
C ILE A 55 5.65 0.87 -8.78
N GLU A 56 4.97 1.50 -9.73
CA GLU A 56 5.21 2.91 -10.04
C GLU A 56 4.64 3.79 -8.93
N LEU A 57 3.41 3.51 -8.46
CA LEU A 57 2.84 4.20 -7.32
C LEU A 57 3.65 3.99 -6.03
N GLU A 58 4.18 2.77 -5.79
CA GLU A 58 5.07 2.50 -4.65
C GLU A 58 6.31 3.42 -4.67
N LYS A 59 6.91 3.66 -5.85
CA LYS A 59 8.06 4.58 -6.01
C LYS A 59 7.68 6.04 -5.78
N GLU A 60 6.56 6.49 -6.32
CA GLU A 60 6.07 7.87 -6.12
C GLU A 60 5.81 8.15 -4.64
N LEU A 61 5.18 7.21 -3.94
CA LEU A 61 4.92 7.31 -2.51
C LEU A 61 6.20 7.27 -1.68
N LEU A 62 7.18 6.45 -2.06
CA LEU A 62 8.48 6.42 -1.40
C LEU A 62 9.20 7.78 -1.53
N LEU A 63 9.22 8.35 -2.73
CA LEU A 63 9.79 9.66 -2.99
C LEU A 63 9.10 10.74 -2.16
N GLU A 64 7.77 10.78 -2.17
CA GLU A 64 6.99 11.74 -1.39
C GLU A 64 7.23 11.57 0.12
N ALA A 65 7.37 10.34 0.62
CA ALA A 65 7.68 10.07 2.03
C ALA A 65 9.08 10.55 2.43
N GLN A 66 10.05 10.51 1.50
CA GLN A 66 11.41 11.00 1.71
C GLN A 66 11.49 12.53 1.67
N ILE A 67 10.66 13.19 0.87
CA ILE A 67 10.61 14.66 0.76
C ILE A 67 9.86 15.28 1.95
N LEU A 68 8.85 14.59 2.48
CA LEU A 68 8.04 15.06 3.62
C LEU A 68 8.73 14.94 4.99
N ALA A 69 9.84 14.21 5.08
CA ALA A 69 10.64 14.05 6.30
C ALA A 69 11.49 15.30 6.58
#